data_AF-A0A0F3QHQ6-F1
#
_entry.id   AF-A0A0F3QHQ6-F1
#
_cell.length_a   1.000
_cell.length_b   1.000
_cell.length_c   1.000
_cell.angle_alpha   90.00
_cell.angle_beta   90.00
_cell.angle_gamma   90.00
#
_symmetry.space_group_name_H-M   'P 1'
#
loop_
_entity.id
_entity.type
_entity.pdbx_description
1 polymer ?
#
loop_
_entity_poly.entity_id
_entity_poly.type
_entity_poly.pdbx_seq_one_letter_code
_entity_poly.pdbx_strand_id
1 'polypeptide(L)'
;MQKRVKKETNVIFGRIFTQKAIALFGLGEKDKALEYADKAIEIFKNNDKSFMSRRMPDVFNPAIAITCTIRGDILFASGKLEEALDSYMDARGIYFNVYRRNYKNVAQVSEVNLKGAKVACKRKDTLNYKFFAKPQIIDFGAEHPDSIEMLEYCKTYGMGLISNKAYIDKSKK
;
A
#
# COMPACT_ATOMS: atom_id res chain seq x y z
N MET A 1 -1.37 -41.27 15.89
CA MET A 1 -2.42 -40.29 15.50
C MET A 1 -1.76 -39.13 14.76
N GLN A 2 -1.86 -39.07 13.43
CA GLN A 2 -1.57 -37.81 12.72
C GLN A 2 -2.63 -36.80 13.14
N LYS A 3 -2.24 -35.77 13.90
CA LYS A 3 -3.08 -34.57 14.07
C LYS A 3 -3.35 -34.07 12.65
N ARG A 4 -4.59 -34.19 12.17
CA ARG A 4 -5.05 -33.42 11.01
C ARG A 4 -4.92 -31.95 11.42
N VAL A 5 -3.79 -31.33 11.10
CA VAL A 5 -3.67 -29.87 11.13
C VAL A 5 -4.68 -29.41 10.08
N LYS A 6 -5.82 -28.87 10.53
CA LYS A 6 -6.77 -28.21 9.62
C LYS A 6 -5.98 -27.09 8.96
N LYS A 7 -5.62 -27.27 7.69
CA LYS A 7 -4.92 -26.24 6.93
C LYS A 7 -5.84 -25.03 6.87
N GLU A 8 -5.36 -23.90 7.40
CA GLU A 8 -6.11 -22.64 7.52
C GLU A 8 -6.22 -21.96 6.14
N THR A 9 -6.84 -22.63 5.18
CA THR A 9 -6.90 -22.19 3.77
C THR A 9 -8.12 -21.33 3.46
N ASN A 10 -9.08 -21.23 4.37
CA ASN A 10 -10.29 -20.44 4.13
C ASN A 10 -9.95 -18.94 4.13
N VAL A 11 -10.57 -18.18 3.22
CA VAL A 11 -10.41 -16.71 3.09
C VAL A 11 -10.59 -15.94 4.40
N ILE A 12 -11.38 -16.46 5.36
CA ILE A 12 -11.55 -15.85 6.68
C ILE A 12 -10.23 -15.77 7.45
N PHE A 13 -9.36 -16.79 7.32
CA PHE A 13 -8.04 -16.78 7.95
C PHE A 13 -7.14 -15.72 7.33
N GLY A 14 -7.28 -15.42 6.03
CA GLY A 14 -6.56 -14.30 5.39
C GLY A 14 -6.89 -12.96 6.07
N ARG A 15 -8.17 -12.73 6.39
CA ARG A 15 -8.60 -11.53 7.12
C ARG A 15 -8.09 -11.53 8.56
N ILE A 16 -8.19 -12.65 9.28
CA ILE A 16 -7.69 -12.80 10.65
C ILE A 16 -6.19 -12.54 10.72
N PHE A 17 -5.41 -13.11 9.81
CA PHE A 17 -3.97 -12.92 9.75
C PHE A 17 -3.58 -11.50 9.38
N THR A 18 -4.37 -10.82 8.54
CA THR A 18 -4.18 -9.38 8.29
C THR A 18 -4.31 -8.57 9.58
N GLN A 19 -5.35 -8.79 10.37
CA GLN A 19 -5.50 -8.10 11.65
C GLN A 19 -4.38 -8.45 12.64
N LYS A 20 -3.93 -9.70 12.64
CA LYS A 20 -2.81 -10.15 13.47
C LYS A 20 -1.49 -9.48 13.08
N ALA A 21 -1.23 -9.33 11.77
CA ALA A 21 -0.07 -8.61 11.28
C ALA A 21 -0.07 -7.14 11.73
N ILE A 22 -1.23 -6.47 11.62
CA ILE A 22 -1.39 -5.07 12.07
C ILE A 22 -1.10 -4.95 13.58
N ALA A 23 -1.70 -5.82 14.40
CA ALA A 23 -1.51 -5.78 15.85
C ALA A 23 -0.05 -6.06 16.25
N LEU A 24 0.59 -7.08 15.66
CA LEU A 24 1.98 -7.42 15.94
C LEU A 24 2.93 -6.32 15.50
N PHE A 25 2.67 -5.68 14.36
CA PHE A 25 3.47 -4.55 13.91
C PHE A 25 3.38 -3.37 14.88
N GLY A 26 2.17 -3.07 15.37
CA GLY A 26 1.96 -2.05 16.42
C GLY A 26 2.69 -2.36 17.74
N LEU A 27 2.93 -3.64 18.04
CA LEU A 27 3.74 -4.09 19.19
C LEU A 27 5.25 -4.13 18.91
N GLY A 28 5.69 -3.77 17.71
CA GLY A 28 7.10 -3.80 17.31
C GLY A 28 7.63 -5.19 16.90
N GLU A 29 6.78 -6.22 16.87
CA GLU A 29 7.11 -7.61 16.52
C GLU A 29 7.16 -7.81 14.99
N LYS A 30 8.07 -7.08 14.32
CA LYS A 30 8.11 -6.94 12.85
C LYS A 30 8.19 -8.26 12.09
N ASP A 31 9.02 -9.21 12.54
CA ASP A 31 9.22 -10.48 11.83
C ASP A 31 7.96 -11.35 11.88
N LYS A 32 7.32 -11.46 13.06
CA LYS A 32 6.05 -12.17 13.20
C LYS A 32 4.94 -11.47 12.42
N ALA A 33 4.91 -10.14 12.43
CA ALA A 33 3.95 -9.37 11.66
C ALA A 33 4.08 -9.67 10.16
N LEU A 34 5.31 -9.72 9.63
CA LEU A 34 5.57 -10.05 8.23
C LEU A 34 5.12 -11.47 7.91
N GLU A 35 5.41 -12.44 8.78
CA GLU A 35 4.96 -13.83 8.63
C GLU A 35 3.44 -13.93 8.46
N TYR A 36 2.66 -13.21 9.28
CA TYR A 36 1.20 -13.22 9.18
C TYR A 36 0.69 -12.45 7.95
N ALA A 37 1.35 -11.36 7.55
CA ALA A 37 0.99 -10.65 6.32
C ALA A 37 1.21 -11.55 5.09
N ASP A 38 2.34 -12.26 5.02
CA ASP A 38 2.65 -13.17 3.92
C ASP A 38 1.69 -14.38 3.89
N LYS A 39 1.37 -14.97 5.05
CA LYS A 39 0.34 -16.03 5.15
C LYS A 39 -1.03 -15.57 4.68
N ALA A 40 -1.42 -14.34 5.02
CA ALA A 40 -2.69 -13.77 4.57
C ALA A 40 -2.71 -13.63 3.03
N ILE A 41 -1.65 -13.08 2.44
CA ILE A 41 -1.51 -12.96 0.98
C ILE A 41 -1.56 -14.34 0.30
N GLU A 42 -0.88 -15.35 0.85
CA GLU A 42 -0.92 -16.71 0.30
C GLU A 42 -2.33 -17.29 0.31
N ILE A 43 -3.07 -17.13 1.42
CA ILE A 43 -4.47 -17.56 1.52
C ILE A 43 -5.33 -16.85 0.47
N PHE A 44 -5.19 -15.53 0.34
CA PHE A 44 -5.96 -14.77 -0.64
C PHE A 44 -5.64 -15.19 -2.07
N LYS A 45 -4.36 -15.34 -2.42
CA LYS A 45 -3.89 -15.84 -3.73
C LYS A 45 -4.47 -17.21 -4.08
N ASN A 46 -4.50 -18.12 -3.11
CA ASN A 46 -5.00 -19.48 -3.32
C ASN A 46 -6.53 -19.54 -3.49
N ASN A 47 -7.28 -18.54 -3.02
CA ASN A 47 -8.74 -18.51 -3.08
C ASN A 47 -9.30 -17.58 -4.17
N ASP A 48 -8.49 -16.68 -4.72
CA ASP A 48 -8.93 -15.70 -5.72
C ASP A 48 -8.27 -15.99 -7.08
N LYS A 49 -9.08 -16.54 -8.01
CA LYS A 49 -8.61 -16.94 -9.35
C LYS A 49 -8.08 -15.76 -10.17
N SER A 50 -8.45 -14.53 -9.84
CA SER A 50 -7.98 -13.33 -10.55
C SER A 50 -6.48 -13.06 -10.36
N PHE A 51 -5.85 -13.61 -9.31
CA PHE A 51 -4.40 -13.52 -9.11
C PHE A 51 -3.57 -14.21 -10.18
N MET A 52 -4.15 -15.15 -10.94
CA MET A 52 -3.43 -15.89 -11.98
C MET A 52 -3.26 -15.10 -13.28
N SER A 53 -3.91 -13.93 -13.41
CA SER A 53 -3.85 -13.08 -14.60
C SER A 53 -2.59 -12.20 -14.59
N ARG A 54 -1.65 -12.47 -15.51
CA ARG A 54 -0.47 -11.61 -15.76
C ARG A 54 -0.86 -10.40 -16.60
N ARG A 55 -1.54 -9.41 -16.00
CA ARG A 55 -1.61 -8.00 -16.39
C ARG A 55 -2.76 -7.37 -15.62
N MET A 56 -2.43 -6.55 -14.61
CA MET A 56 -3.40 -5.91 -13.71
C MET A 56 -4.43 -6.92 -13.19
N PRO A 57 -4.06 -7.80 -12.24
CA PRO A 57 -4.98 -8.82 -11.79
C PRO A 57 -6.28 -8.13 -11.34
N ASP A 58 -7.40 -8.60 -11.89
CA ASP A 58 -8.76 -8.13 -11.65
C ASP A 58 -9.20 -8.51 -10.22
N VAL A 59 -8.40 -8.08 -9.24
CA VAL A 59 -8.56 -8.33 -7.83
C VAL A 59 -9.39 -7.18 -7.27
N PHE A 60 -10.58 -7.53 -6.77
CA PHE A 60 -11.56 -6.58 -6.23
C PHE A 60 -11.76 -6.77 -4.72
N ASN A 61 -10.79 -7.37 -4.02
CA ASN A 61 -10.89 -7.64 -2.60
C ASN A 61 -10.07 -6.61 -1.78
N PRO A 62 -10.73 -5.66 -1.10
CA PRO A 62 -10.02 -4.62 -0.33
C PRO A 62 -9.22 -5.20 0.84
N ALA A 63 -9.57 -6.38 1.37
CA ALA A 63 -8.78 -7.00 2.44
C ALA A 63 -7.34 -7.27 1.99
N ILE A 64 -7.15 -7.60 0.71
CA ILE A 64 -5.83 -7.87 0.14
C ILE A 64 -5.02 -6.57 0.04
N ALA A 65 -5.65 -5.47 -0.40
CA ALA A 65 -4.99 -4.18 -0.43
C ALA A 65 -4.54 -3.74 0.97
N ILE A 66 -5.36 -3.99 2.00
CA ILE A 66 -4.99 -3.76 3.40
C ILE A 66 -3.79 -4.63 3.79
N THR A 67 -3.79 -5.93 3.46
CA THR A 67 -2.66 -6.82 3.73
C THR A 67 -1.37 -6.37 3.03
N CYS A 68 -1.46 -5.96 1.77
CA CYS A 68 -0.33 -5.39 1.03
C CYS A 68 0.17 -4.08 1.67
N THR A 69 -0.74 -3.24 2.16
CA THR A 69 -0.38 -1.99 2.85
C THR A 69 0.41 -2.28 4.13
N ILE A 70 -0.10 -3.15 5.02
CA ILE A 70 0.62 -3.48 6.27
C ILE A 70 1.94 -4.20 5.99
N ARG A 71 1.99 -5.06 4.95
CA ARG A 71 3.25 -5.67 4.49
C ARG A 71 4.26 -4.61 4.08
N GLY A 72 3.82 -3.61 3.30
CA GLY A 72 4.64 -2.47 2.92
C GLY A 72 5.17 -1.69 4.11
N ASP A 73 4.34 -1.44 5.13
CA ASP A 73 4.74 -0.74 6.36
C ASP A 73 5.83 -1.51 7.10
N ILE A 74 5.64 -2.82 7.28
CA ILE A 74 6.59 -3.70 7.96
C ILE A 74 7.94 -3.72 7.20
N LEU A 75 7.90 -3.89 5.88
CA LEU A 75 9.10 -3.94 5.04
C LEU A 75 9.85 -2.61 5.03
N PHE A 76 9.12 -1.49 4.97
CA PHE A 76 9.70 -0.16 5.03
C PHE A 76 10.39 0.10 6.37
N ALA A 77 9.74 -0.28 7.47
CA ALA A 77 10.29 -0.18 8.83
C ALA A 77 11.49 -1.12 9.06
N SER A 78 11.67 -2.13 8.21
CA SER A 78 12.81 -3.05 8.19
C SER A 78 13.87 -2.67 7.14
N GLY A 79 13.72 -1.55 6.45
CA GLY A 79 14.68 -1.06 5.44
C GLY A 79 14.64 -1.78 4.10
N LYS A 80 13.68 -2.69 3.87
CA LYS A 80 13.49 -3.45 2.63
C LYS A 80 12.68 -2.61 1.63
N LEU A 81 13.34 -1.60 1.06
CA LEU A 81 12.66 -0.52 0.33
C LEU A 81 12.08 -0.95 -1.02
N GLU A 82 12.68 -1.92 -1.71
CA GLU A 82 12.13 -2.43 -2.98
C GLU A 82 10.82 -3.17 -2.73
N GLU A 83 10.85 -4.13 -1.81
CA GLU A 83 9.70 -4.98 -1.51
C GLU A 83 8.55 -4.20 -0.85
N ALA A 84 8.89 -3.14 -0.10
CA ALA A 84 7.90 -2.22 0.43
C ALA A 84 7.18 -1.47 -0.70
N LEU A 85 7.94 -0.99 -1.69
CA LEU A 85 7.40 -0.26 -2.85
C LEU A 85 6.47 -1.16 -3.67
N ASP A 86 6.89 -2.39 -3.96
CA ASP A 86 6.08 -3.40 -4.64
C ASP A 86 4.75 -3.63 -3.90
N SER A 87 4.81 -3.76 -2.57
CA SER A 87 3.62 -3.97 -1.75
C SER A 87 2.64 -2.80 -1.83
N TYR A 88 3.13 -1.55 -1.84
CA TYR A 88 2.26 -0.38 -2.01
C TYR A 88 1.71 -0.27 -3.44
N MET A 89 2.48 -0.66 -4.46
CA MET A 89 2.00 -0.70 -5.84
C MET A 89 0.86 -1.71 -6.01
N ASP A 90 0.98 -2.89 -5.40
CA ASP A 90 -0.07 -3.91 -5.37
C ASP A 90 -1.34 -3.38 -4.68
N ALA A 91 -1.18 -2.80 -3.48
CA ALA A 91 -2.31 -2.23 -2.73
C ALA A 91 -3.05 -1.15 -3.53
N ARG A 92 -2.29 -0.25 -4.15
CA ARG A 92 -2.83 0.83 -4.97
C ARG A 92 -3.59 0.31 -6.19
N GLY A 93 -3.04 -0.69 -6.89
CA GLY A 93 -3.69 -1.32 -8.04
C GLY A 93 -5.02 -1.96 -7.68
N ILE A 94 -5.06 -2.66 -6.54
CA ILE A 94 -6.29 -3.27 -6.03
C ILE A 94 -7.31 -2.19 -5.64
N TYR A 95 -6.91 -1.13 -4.94
CA TYR A 95 -7.83 -0.04 -4.62
C TYR A 95 -8.38 0.67 -5.87
N PHE A 96 -7.58 0.82 -6.93
CA PHE A 96 -8.07 1.32 -8.20
C PHE A 96 -9.16 0.44 -8.79
N ASN A 97 -8.98 -0.88 -8.75
CA ASN A 97 -9.98 -1.84 -9.21
C ASN A 97 -11.25 -1.81 -8.35
N VAL A 98 -11.12 -1.77 -7.02
CA VAL A 98 -12.23 -1.76 -6.06
C VAL A 98 -13.07 -0.49 -6.19
N TYR A 99 -12.45 0.68 -6.20
CA TYR A 99 -13.17 1.95 -6.07
C TYR A 99 -13.45 2.66 -7.40
N ARG A 100 -12.72 2.31 -8.47
CA ARG A 100 -12.89 2.86 -9.82
C ARG A 100 -13.03 4.39 -9.80
N ARG A 101 -14.21 4.92 -10.13
CA ARG A 101 -14.48 6.37 -10.18
C ARG A 101 -14.45 7.05 -8.82
N ASN A 102 -14.66 6.32 -7.73
CA ASN A 102 -14.62 6.85 -6.37
C ASN A 102 -13.22 6.81 -5.74
N TYR A 103 -12.21 6.32 -6.47
CA TYR A 103 -10.83 6.12 -5.98
C TYR A 103 -10.23 7.36 -5.30
N LYS A 104 -10.55 8.56 -5.80
CA LYS A 104 -10.08 9.86 -5.25
C LYS A 104 -10.73 10.31 -3.95
N ASN A 105 -11.78 9.63 -3.47
CA ASN A 105 -12.51 10.02 -2.25
C ASN A 105 -12.33 8.98 -1.13
N VAL A 106 -11.27 8.18 -1.18
CA VAL A 106 -11.07 7.05 -0.27
C VAL A 106 -9.78 7.27 0.54
N ALA A 107 -9.90 7.30 1.86
CA ALA A 107 -8.78 7.55 2.76
C ALA A 107 -7.62 6.55 2.56
N GLN A 108 -7.94 5.27 2.36
CA GLN A 108 -6.93 4.22 2.15
C GLN A 108 -6.12 4.42 0.85
N VAL A 109 -6.70 5.09 -0.14
CA VAL A 109 -5.98 5.45 -1.38
C VAL A 109 -4.98 6.56 -1.09
N SER A 110 -5.40 7.59 -0.36
CA SER A 110 -4.53 8.67 0.09
C SER A 110 -3.36 8.14 0.91
N GLU A 111 -3.65 7.26 1.87
CA GLU A 111 -2.67 6.61 2.73
C GLU A 111 -1.61 5.84 1.93
N VAL A 112 -2.03 5.02 0.96
CA VAL A 112 -1.08 4.26 0.12
C VAL A 112 -0.26 5.19 -0.77
N ASN A 113 -0.83 6.29 -1.29
CA ASN A 113 -0.06 7.26 -2.05
C ASN A 113 1.03 7.92 -1.17
N LEU A 114 0.68 8.37 0.03
CA LEU A 114 1.64 8.91 0.99
C LEU A 114 2.77 7.90 1.26
N LYS A 115 2.42 6.67 1.63
CA LYS A 115 3.40 5.64 2.00
C LYS A 115 4.32 5.28 0.83
N GLY A 116 3.75 5.03 -0.35
CA GLY A 116 4.52 4.72 -1.56
C GLY A 116 5.46 5.87 -1.96
N ALA A 117 5.00 7.12 -1.86
CA ALA A 117 5.82 8.29 -2.11
C ALA A 117 6.98 8.41 -1.10
N LYS A 118 6.76 8.18 0.20
CA LYS A 118 7.83 8.18 1.22
C LYS A 118 8.91 7.14 0.92
N VAL A 119 8.52 5.93 0.51
CA VAL A 119 9.50 4.89 0.10
C VAL A 119 10.29 5.37 -1.13
N ALA A 120 9.61 5.85 -2.17
CA ALA A 120 10.26 6.34 -3.38
C ALA A 120 11.21 7.52 -3.12
N CYS A 121 10.84 8.45 -2.25
CA CYS A 121 11.69 9.57 -1.85
C CYS A 121 12.95 9.12 -1.11
N LYS A 122 12.80 8.17 -0.17
CA LYS A 122 13.96 7.60 0.54
C LYS A 122 14.92 6.90 -0.43
N ARG A 123 14.39 6.28 -1.48
CA ARG A 123 15.16 5.67 -2.58
C ARG A 123 15.70 6.67 -3.61
N LYS A 124 15.31 7.94 -3.54
CA LYS A 124 15.52 8.96 -4.59
C LYS A 124 14.99 8.53 -5.98
N ASP A 125 13.92 7.72 -5.97
CA ASP A 125 13.25 7.23 -7.17
C ASP A 125 12.20 8.24 -7.66
N THR A 126 12.57 8.99 -8.68
CA THR A 126 11.70 10.05 -9.23
C THR A 126 10.48 9.50 -9.96
N LEU A 127 10.58 8.32 -10.59
CA LEU A 127 9.48 7.73 -11.34
C LEU A 127 8.38 7.30 -10.39
N ASN A 128 8.74 6.50 -9.38
CA ASN A 128 7.77 6.02 -8.40
C ASN A 128 7.29 7.13 -7.48
N TYR A 129 8.13 8.12 -7.15
CA TYR A 129 7.65 9.30 -6.42
C TYR A 129 6.53 10.00 -7.20
N LYS A 130 6.72 10.28 -8.50
CA LYS A 130 5.68 10.89 -9.34
C LYS A 130 4.44 10.00 -9.48
N PHE A 131 4.61 8.68 -9.54
CA PHE A 131 3.51 7.73 -9.63
C PHE A 131 2.53 7.84 -8.45
N PHE A 132 3.05 7.96 -7.22
CA PHE A 132 2.22 8.10 -6.02
C PHE A 132 1.82 9.56 -5.73
N ALA A 133 2.75 10.50 -5.86
CA ALA A 133 2.55 11.87 -5.40
C ALA A 133 1.68 12.72 -6.34
N LYS A 134 1.73 12.50 -7.66
CA LYS A 134 0.85 13.24 -8.59
C LYS A 134 -0.63 13.00 -8.33
N PRO A 135 -1.14 11.75 -8.29
CA PRO A 135 -2.54 11.52 -7.99
C PRO A 135 -2.88 12.03 -6.59
N GLN A 136 -1.98 11.92 -5.61
CA GLN A 136 -2.22 12.50 -4.29
C GLN A 136 -2.51 14.00 -4.34
N ILE A 137 -1.65 14.77 -5.00
CA ILE A 137 -1.81 16.24 -5.08
C ILE A 137 -3.01 16.63 -5.96
N ILE A 138 -3.23 15.93 -7.08
CA ILE A 138 -4.29 16.28 -8.04
C ILE A 138 -5.66 15.88 -7.51
N ASP A 139 -5.78 14.67 -6.97
CA ASP A 139 -7.06 14.06 -6.61
C ASP A 139 -7.51 14.45 -5.19
N PHE A 140 -6.58 14.53 -4.23
CA PHE A 140 -6.88 14.86 -2.83
C PHE A 140 -6.54 16.30 -2.45
N GLY A 141 -5.69 16.97 -3.25
CA GLY A 141 -5.28 18.36 -3.01
C GLY A 141 -3.98 18.48 -2.23
N ALA A 142 -3.24 19.58 -2.47
CA ALA A 142 -1.96 19.84 -1.82
C ALA A 142 -2.07 20.13 -0.31
N GLU A 143 -3.23 20.60 0.14
CA GLU A 143 -3.51 20.92 1.55
C GLU A 143 -4.03 19.72 2.35
N HIS A 144 -4.27 18.58 1.69
CA HIS A 144 -4.63 17.35 2.39
C HIS A 144 -3.51 16.95 3.38
N PRO A 145 -3.82 16.47 4.60
CA PRO A 145 -2.81 16.10 5.60
C PRO A 145 -1.72 15.18 5.04
N ASP A 146 -2.11 14.10 4.36
CA ASP A 146 -1.18 13.18 3.70
C ASP A 146 -0.32 13.84 2.61
N SER A 147 -0.85 14.84 1.91
CA SER A 147 -0.08 15.58 0.91
C SER A 147 1.01 16.43 1.56
N ILE A 148 0.66 17.11 2.67
CA ILE A 148 1.60 17.92 3.45
C ILE A 148 2.71 17.02 4.01
N GLU A 149 2.33 15.93 4.69
CA GLU A 149 3.29 14.98 5.27
C GLU A 149 4.22 14.41 4.21
N MET A 150 3.67 13.97 3.07
CA MET A 150 4.44 13.45 1.95
C MET A 150 5.49 14.46 1.48
N LEU A 151 5.08 15.71 1.25
CA LEU A 151 5.97 16.76 0.74
C LEU A 151 7.06 17.11 1.75
N GLU A 152 6.73 17.22 3.03
CA GLU A 152 7.69 17.49 4.11
C GLU A 152 8.72 16.37 4.24
N TYR A 153 8.26 15.11 4.28
CA TYR A 153 9.13 13.95 4.32
C TYR A 153 10.06 13.92 3.10
N CYS A 154 9.52 14.09 1.89
CA CYS A 154 10.31 14.02 0.66
C CYS A 154 11.33 15.15 0.52
N LYS A 155 11.08 16.34 1.10
CA LYS A 155 12.08 17.43 1.14
C LYS A 155 13.36 17.01 1.87
N THR A 156 13.26 16.20 2.94
CA THR A 156 14.43 15.72 3.68
C THR A 156 15.38 14.84 2.85
N TYR A 157 14.87 14.27 1.74
CA TYR A 157 15.65 13.47 0.79
C TYR A 157 16.04 14.25 -0.48
N GLY A 158 15.77 15.56 -0.53
CA GLY A 158 15.96 16.39 -1.73
C GLY A 158 14.94 16.12 -2.85
N MET A 159 13.80 15.49 -2.52
CA MET A 159 12.82 14.97 -3.49
C MET A 159 11.56 15.84 -3.63
N GLY A 160 11.63 17.15 -3.36
CA GLY A 160 10.50 18.10 -3.45
C GLY A 160 10.04 18.46 -4.88
N LEU A 161 10.08 17.53 -5.83
CA LEU A 161 9.92 17.81 -7.27
C LEU A 161 8.49 18.27 -7.67
N ILE A 162 7.50 18.12 -6.78
CA ILE A 162 6.08 18.41 -7.05
C ILE A 162 5.59 19.65 -6.29
N SER A 163 6.48 20.43 -5.66
CA SER A 163 6.12 21.68 -4.96
C SER A 163 5.80 22.87 -5.87
N ASN A 164 5.64 22.65 -7.19
CA ASN A 164 5.61 23.74 -8.15
C ASN A 164 4.19 24.32 -8.30
N LYS A 165 4.09 25.66 -8.26
CA LYS A 165 2.85 26.45 -8.39
C LYS A 165 1.95 25.98 -9.55
N ALA A 166 2.56 25.51 -10.64
CA ALA A 166 1.89 24.96 -11.83
C ALA A 166 1.10 23.65 -11.61
N TYR A 167 1.43 22.85 -10.59
CA TYR A 167 0.67 21.64 -10.23
C TYR A 167 -0.52 21.98 -9.31
N ILE A 168 -0.37 23.00 -8.46
CA ILE A 168 -1.39 23.48 -7.53
C ILE A 168 -2.51 24.23 -8.27
N ASP A 169 -2.21 24.94 -9.35
CA ASP A 169 -3.23 25.64 -10.15
C ASP A 169 -4.13 24.69 -10.97
N LYS A 170 -3.70 23.44 -11.21
CA LYS A 170 -4.51 22.44 -11.93
C LYS A 170 -5.50 21.68 -11.04
N SER A 171 -5.33 21.69 -9.72
CA SER A 171 -6.28 21.10 -8.78
C SER A 171 -7.39 22.07 -8.34
N LYS A 172 -7.36 23.32 -8.83
CA LYS A 172 -8.36 24.37 -8.55
C LYS A 172 -9.43 24.54 -9.66
N LYS A 173 -9.43 23.68 -10.67
CA LYS A 173 -10.45 23.63 -11.74
C LYS A 173 -11.24 22.32 -11.64
#